data_AF-A0A920U1J4-F1
#
_entry.id   AF-A0A920U1J4-F1
#
_cell.length_a   1.000
_cell.length_b   1.000
_cell.length_c   1.000
_cell.angle_alpha   90.00
_cell.angle_beta   90.00
_cell.angle_gamma   90.00
#
_symmetry.space_group_name_H-M   'P 1'
#
loop_
_entity.id
_entity.type
_entity.pdbx_description
1 polymer ?
#
loop_
_entity_poly.entity_id
_entity_poly.type
_entity_poly.pdbx_seq_one_letter_code
_entity_poly.pdbx_strand_id
1 'polypeptide(L)'
;MHQRWPDIVSENIKKQIQHELSLIEELNYEAYFLTVYDIVRFARSRNIFCQGRGSAANSVVCFCLGITEVDPARMEILFERFISRERNEPPDIDVDFEHERREEVMQYVYRKYGRDHAALTAAVVTYRPRSAIRDVGKALGLSLDQVDRLARNISWWDDGKMIPQRVDEAGFNSRNALISTALELANEIIGFPRHLSQHTGGFLISRESLYDLVPVENAAMANRTVIQWDKNDIDTLGLLKVDCLALGMLTAIHRAFDLVQKHQGITLTMSSIPAEDPAVYDMISRADTVGVFQIESRAQMAMLPRLRPACFYDLVIEVAIVRPGPIQGDMVHPYLKRRRGEEPITYPSEAVRQVLERTLGVPIFQEQVIKLAMVAAGFTPGEADGLRRSMATWHRQGGLENYERKLINGMRKRGYDETFARNIYHQILGFGEYGFPESHAASFALLVYISAWLKHHHPAIFTCALLNSQPMGFYAPAQLVQDARRHNVVIQPVDALSSNWDCTLETRSDQLAIRLGLRMVKGLTQSGAQRLVQLRGQMPFQNLHDLSQRGGLSKSDLQALAGANALSSLLNSHRRQAFWEFQV
;
A
#
# COMPACT_ATOMS: atom_id res chain seq x y z
N MET A 1 1.29 -5.69 -26.97
CA MET A 1 2.55 -6.35 -27.41
C MET A 1 3.50 -5.37 -28.08
N HIS A 2 3.29 -4.94 -29.33
CA HIS A 2 4.24 -4.06 -30.07
C HIS A 2 4.65 -2.76 -29.36
N GLN A 3 3.76 -2.16 -28.57
CA GLN A 3 4.07 -0.94 -27.80
C GLN A 3 4.97 -1.22 -26.58
N ARG A 4 4.87 -2.41 -25.97
CA ARG A 4 5.60 -2.79 -24.75
C ARG A 4 6.93 -3.45 -25.07
N TRP A 5 6.96 -4.22 -26.15
CA TRP A 5 8.17 -4.82 -26.73
C TRP A 5 8.26 -4.38 -28.19
N PRO A 6 8.88 -3.22 -28.46
CA PRO A 6 9.11 -2.75 -29.83
C PRO A 6 10.11 -3.62 -30.59
N ASP A 7 10.98 -4.34 -29.87
CA ASP A 7 11.93 -5.33 -30.41
C ASP A 7 11.32 -6.74 -30.58
N ILE A 8 12.15 -7.73 -30.89
CA ILE A 8 11.73 -9.13 -31.08
C ILE A 8 11.24 -9.72 -29.75
N VAL A 9 9.93 -10.00 -29.68
CA VAL A 9 9.30 -10.75 -28.59
C VAL A 9 9.72 -12.22 -28.66
N SER A 10 10.15 -12.78 -27.53
CA SER A 10 10.54 -14.20 -27.45
C SER A 10 9.36 -15.13 -27.77
N GLU A 11 9.64 -16.27 -28.38
CA GLU A 11 8.61 -17.27 -28.71
C GLU A 11 7.88 -17.80 -27.47
N ASN A 12 8.56 -17.87 -26.32
CA ASN A 12 7.94 -18.25 -25.05
C ASN A 12 6.84 -17.27 -24.63
N ILE A 13 7.08 -15.95 -24.77
CA ILE A 13 6.08 -14.93 -24.45
C ILE A 13 4.89 -14.99 -25.42
N LYS A 14 5.13 -15.24 -26.72
CA LYS A 14 4.04 -15.41 -27.70
C LYS A 14 3.14 -16.60 -27.36
N LYS A 15 3.75 -17.76 -27.03
CA LYS A 15 3.02 -18.95 -26.60
C LYS A 15 2.23 -18.69 -25.32
N GLN A 16 2.82 -17.97 -24.37
CA GLN A 16 2.13 -17.58 -23.14
C GLN A 16 0.91 -16.71 -23.42
N ILE A 17 1.03 -15.69 -24.29
CA ILE A 17 -0.11 -14.83 -24.67
C ILE A 17 -1.24 -15.68 -25.28
N GLN A 18 -0.93 -16.59 -26.20
CA GLN A 18 -1.93 -17.45 -26.82
C GLN A 18 -2.63 -18.36 -25.81
N HIS A 19 -1.86 -18.92 -24.86
CA HIS A 19 -2.41 -19.73 -23.78
C HIS A 19 -3.34 -18.91 -22.88
N GLU A 20 -2.91 -17.71 -22.44
CA GLU A 20 -3.71 -16.82 -21.61
C GLU A 20 -5.02 -16.40 -22.31
N LEU A 21 -4.94 -15.98 -23.58
CA LEU A 21 -6.12 -15.58 -24.36
C LEU A 21 -7.11 -16.73 -24.54
N SER A 22 -6.63 -17.94 -24.83
CA SER A 22 -7.49 -19.12 -24.97
C SER A 22 -8.24 -19.43 -23.68
N LEU A 23 -7.57 -19.29 -22.51
CA LEU A 23 -8.21 -19.53 -21.22
C LEU A 23 -9.20 -18.42 -20.84
N ILE A 24 -8.90 -17.17 -21.19
CA ILE A 24 -9.81 -16.03 -20.99
C ILE A 24 -11.10 -16.23 -21.81
N GLU A 25 -10.98 -16.69 -23.06
CA GLU A 25 -12.12 -16.99 -23.94
C GLU A 25 -12.93 -18.18 -23.43
N GLU A 26 -12.27 -19.28 -23.07
CA GLU A 26 -12.94 -20.49 -22.54
C GLU A 26 -13.78 -20.21 -21.29
N LEU A 27 -13.29 -19.31 -20.41
CA LEU A 27 -13.95 -18.95 -19.16
C LEU A 27 -14.84 -17.70 -19.28
N ASN A 28 -14.98 -17.12 -20.47
CA ASN A 28 -15.79 -15.93 -20.76
C ASN A 28 -15.42 -14.68 -19.92
N TYR A 29 -14.12 -14.43 -19.73
CA TYR A 29 -13.61 -13.28 -18.96
C TYR A 29 -13.21 -12.07 -19.81
N GLU A 30 -13.46 -12.06 -21.12
CA GLU A 30 -13.06 -10.99 -22.04
C GLU A 30 -13.65 -9.64 -21.63
N ALA A 31 -14.94 -9.61 -21.28
CA ALA A 31 -15.62 -8.40 -20.84
C ALA A 31 -14.97 -7.79 -19.60
N TYR A 32 -14.48 -8.63 -18.69
CA TYR A 32 -13.80 -8.21 -17.47
C TYR A 32 -12.46 -7.52 -17.79
N PHE A 33 -11.60 -8.16 -18.59
CA PHE A 33 -10.32 -7.58 -19.00
C PHE A 33 -10.50 -6.27 -19.77
N LEU A 34 -11.49 -6.21 -20.67
CA LEU A 34 -11.79 -5.01 -21.44
C LEU A 34 -12.34 -3.87 -20.56
N THR A 35 -13.13 -4.21 -19.53
CA THR A 35 -13.62 -3.23 -18.55
C THR A 35 -12.46 -2.60 -17.79
N VAL A 36 -11.53 -3.41 -17.27
CA VAL A 36 -10.35 -2.90 -16.54
C VAL A 36 -9.42 -2.14 -17.47
N TYR A 37 -9.15 -2.66 -18.68
CA TYR A 37 -8.36 -1.97 -19.69
C TYR A 37 -8.92 -0.59 -20.01
N ASP A 38 -10.24 -0.47 -20.15
CA ASP A 38 -10.88 0.80 -20.44
C ASP A 38 -10.72 1.83 -19.31
N ILE A 39 -10.84 1.40 -18.05
CA ILE A 39 -10.61 2.25 -16.88
C ILE A 39 -9.16 2.73 -16.85
N VAL A 40 -8.20 1.82 -17.07
CA VAL A 40 -6.76 2.13 -17.16
C VAL A 40 -6.47 3.09 -18.33
N ARG A 41 -7.09 2.86 -19.49
CA ARG A 41 -6.97 3.73 -20.66
C ARG A 41 -7.48 5.13 -20.36
N PHE A 42 -8.62 5.25 -19.67
CA PHE A 42 -9.14 6.54 -19.22
C PHE A 42 -8.14 7.24 -18.30
N ALA A 43 -7.64 6.56 -17.27
CA ALA A 43 -6.65 7.11 -16.34
C ALA A 43 -5.43 7.66 -17.09
N ARG A 44 -4.84 6.86 -17.99
CA ARG A 44 -3.69 7.28 -18.81
C ARG A 44 -4.01 8.47 -19.72
N SER A 45 -5.20 8.52 -20.33
CA SER A 45 -5.63 9.65 -21.16
C SER A 45 -5.75 10.98 -20.40
N ARG A 46 -5.91 10.91 -19.07
CA ARG A 46 -5.95 12.05 -18.15
C ARG A 46 -4.63 12.24 -17.41
N ASN A 47 -3.57 11.58 -17.87
CA ASN A 47 -2.27 11.53 -17.21
C ASN A 47 -2.39 11.18 -15.73
N ILE A 48 -3.15 10.13 -15.40
CA ILE A 48 -3.26 9.59 -14.04
C ILE A 48 -2.43 8.31 -13.99
N PHE A 49 -1.45 8.27 -13.10
CA PHE A 49 -0.63 7.10 -12.89
C PHE A 49 -1.44 5.98 -12.23
N CYS A 50 -1.26 4.77 -12.76
CA CYS A 50 -1.93 3.59 -12.27
C CYS A 50 -1.03 2.37 -12.37
N GLN A 51 -1.25 1.40 -11.47
CA GLN A 51 -0.53 0.14 -11.46
C GLN A 51 -1.41 -1.00 -10.95
N GLY A 52 -1.53 -2.04 -11.78
CA GLY A 52 -2.11 -3.31 -11.37
C GLY A 52 -1.20 -4.06 -10.41
N ARG A 53 -1.79 -4.74 -9.43
CA ARG A 53 -1.08 -5.56 -8.42
C ARG A 53 -1.74 -6.92 -8.22
N GLY A 54 -1.21 -7.69 -7.28
CA GLY A 54 -1.76 -9.01 -6.97
C GLY A 54 -1.47 -10.03 -8.06
N SER A 55 -2.38 -10.97 -8.24
CA SER A 55 -2.27 -12.03 -9.24
C SER A 55 -2.31 -11.51 -10.69
N ALA A 56 -2.86 -10.31 -10.94
CA ALA A 56 -2.86 -9.70 -12.27
C ALA A 56 -1.45 -9.49 -12.84
N ALA A 57 -0.43 -9.32 -11.98
CA ALA A 57 0.98 -9.23 -12.39
C ALA A 57 1.55 -10.56 -12.94
N ASN A 58 0.84 -11.68 -12.78
CA ASN A 58 1.14 -12.96 -13.44
C ASN A 58 0.51 -13.09 -14.84
N SER A 59 0.00 -12.01 -15.44
CA SER A 59 -0.57 -12.08 -16.80
C SER A 59 0.20 -11.20 -17.78
N VAL A 60 0.65 -11.84 -18.85
CA VAL A 60 1.24 -11.16 -20.01
C VAL A 60 0.20 -10.32 -20.74
N VAL A 61 -1.06 -10.78 -20.77
CA VAL A 61 -2.19 -10.01 -21.33
C VAL A 61 -2.39 -8.71 -20.53
N CYS A 62 -2.41 -8.77 -19.20
CA CYS A 62 -2.51 -7.56 -18.35
C CYS A 62 -1.36 -6.58 -18.61
N PHE A 63 -0.13 -7.08 -18.76
CA PHE A 63 1.03 -6.23 -19.09
C PHE A 63 0.89 -5.58 -20.47
N CYS A 64 0.43 -6.35 -21.46
CA CYS A 64 0.20 -5.87 -22.82
C CYS A 64 -0.91 -4.80 -22.89
N LEU A 65 -1.95 -4.93 -22.08
CA LEU A 65 -3.03 -3.94 -21.95
C LEU A 65 -2.60 -2.71 -21.12
N GLY A 66 -1.41 -2.76 -20.51
CA GLY A 66 -0.89 -1.73 -19.64
C GLY A 66 -1.61 -1.63 -18.30
N ILE A 67 -2.29 -2.69 -17.89
CA ILE A 67 -2.88 -2.83 -16.55
C ILE A 67 -1.73 -2.97 -15.54
N THR A 68 -0.72 -3.79 -15.84
CA THR A 68 0.47 -3.98 -14.99
C THR A 68 1.71 -3.36 -15.64
N GLU A 69 2.69 -2.98 -14.81
CA GLU A 69 3.96 -2.38 -15.24
C GLU A 69 5.17 -3.29 -15.06
N VAL A 70 5.01 -4.43 -14.38
CA VAL A 70 6.09 -5.41 -14.19
C VAL A 70 6.21 -6.25 -15.44
N ASP A 71 7.40 -6.30 -16.03
CA ASP A 71 7.71 -7.13 -17.19
C ASP A 71 7.70 -8.63 -16.80
N PRO A 72 6.76 -9.42 -17.36
CA PRO A 72 6.73 -10.88 -17.32
C PRO A 72 8.09 -11.59 -17.47
N ALA A 73 8.97 -11.07 -18.32
CA ALA A 73 10.24 -11.72 -18.63
C ALA A 73 11.25 -11.68 -17.47
N ARG A 74 11.03 -10.85 -16.45
CA ARG A 74 11.94 -10.66 -15.31
C ARG A 74 11.59 -11.54 -14.10
N MET A 75 10.51 -12.31 -14.17
CA MET A 75 10.03 -13.15 -13.08
C MET A 75 9.46 -14.47 -13.59
N GLU A 76 9.42 -15.47 -12.73
CA GLU A 76 8.74 -16.71 -13.06
C GLU A 76 7.24 -16.53 -12.82
N ILE A 77 6.47 -16.57 -13.90
CA ILE A 77 5.03 -16.36 -13.85
C ILE A 77 4.31 -17.67 -13.57
N LEU A 78 3.29 -17.61 -12.71
CA LEU A 78 2.31 -18.68 -12.55
C LEU A 78 0.93 -18.12 -12.92
N PHE A 79 0.59 -18.14 -14.21
CA PHE A 79 -0.67 -17.58 -14.70
C PHE A 79 -1.88 -18.31 -14.13
N GLU A 80 -1.75 -19.61 -13.87
CA GLU A 80 -2.78 -20.44 -13.27
C GLU A 80 -3.17 -19.93 -11.88
N ARG A 81 -2.32 -19.15 -11.20
CA ARG A 81 -2.67 -18.47 -9.94
C ARG A 81 -3.70 -17.37 -10.15
N PHE A 82 -3.67 -16.72 -11.31
CA PHE A 82 -4.61 -15.68 -11.66
C PHE A 82 -5.92 -16.29 -12.17
N ILE A 83 -5.87 -17.15 -13.18
CA ILE A 83 -7.05 -17.78 -13.79
C ILE A 83 -6.84 -19.30 -13.88
N SER A 84 -7.82 -20.09 -13.45
CA SER A 84 -7.75 -21.56 -13.53
C SER A 84 -9.12 -22.17 -13.79
N ARG A 85 -9.15 -23.18 -14.67
CA ARG A 85 -10.34 -23.99 -14.98
C ARG A 85 -10.89 -24.69 -13.74
N GLU A 86 -10.00 -25.19 -12.87
CA GLU A 86 -10.38 -26.00 -11.71
C GLU A 86 -11.02 -25.18 -10.58
N ARG A 87 -10.68 -23.88 -10.50
CA ARG A 87 -11.23 -23.00 -9.46
C ARG A 87 -12.65 -22.55 -9.77
N ASN A 88 -12.93 -22.23 -11.04
CA ASN A 88 -14.16 -21.55 -11.45
C ASN A 88 -14.50 -20.34 -10.55
N GLU A 89 -13.47 -19.67 -10.03
CA GLU A 89 -13.57 -18.47 -9.19
C GLU A 89 -13.33 -17.24 -10.09
N PRO A 90 -14.10 -16.15 -9.90
CA PRO A 90 -13.88 -14.92 -10.66
C PRO A 90 -12.47 -14.33 -10.42
N PRO A 91 -11.74 -13.90 -11.47
CA PRO A 91 -10.47 -13.21 -11.30
C PRO A 91 -10.66 -11.85 -10.63
N ASP A 92 -9.72 -11.46 -9.77
CA ASP A 92 -9.69 -10.14 -9.14
C ASP A 92 -8.51 -9.34 -9.69
N ILE A 93 -8.78 -8.25 -10.41
CA ILE A 93 -7.78 -7.31 -10.91
C ILE A 93 -7.85 -6.02 -10.09
N ASP A 94 -6.93 -5.93 -9.14
CA ASP A 94 -6.70 -4.74 -8.34
C ASP A 94 -5.84 -3.72 -9.11
N VAL A 95 -6.35 -2.50 -9.29
CA VAL A 95 -5.57 -1.40 -9.88
C VAL A 95 -5.46 -0.25 -8.90
N ASP A 96 -4.22 0.09 -8.53
CA ASP A 96 -3.91 1.31 -7.79
C ASP A 96 -3.87 2.51 -8.70
N PHE A 97 -4.53 3.59 -8.30
CA PHE A 97 -4.47 4.90 -8.93
C PHE A 97 -3.84 5.92 -7.97
N GLU A 98 -3.42 7.07 -8.49
CA GLU A 98 -3.04 8.22 -7.66
C GLU A 98 -4.14 8.55 -6.63
N HIS A 99 -3.77 8.58 -5.36
CA HIS A 99 -4.72 8.78 -4.26
C HIS A 99 -5.59 10.04 -4.43
N GLU A 100 -4.99 11.15 -4.85
CA GLU A 100 -5.69 12.44 -4.96
C GLU A 100 -6.56 12.54 -6.22
N ARG A 101 -6.27 11.75 -7.26
CA ARG A 101 -6.97 11.80 -8.56
C ARG A 101 -7.87 10.61 -8.82
N ARG A 102 -7.88 9.62 -7.93
CA ARG A 102 -8.73 8.43 -8.01
C ARG A 102 -10.21 8.76 -8.17
N GLU A 103 -10.69 9.85 -7.55
CA GLU A 103 -12.09 10.27 -7.70
C GLU A 103 -12.46 10.51 -9.16
N GLU A 104 -11.56 11.03 -10.00
CA GLU A 104 -11.81 11.22 -11.43
C GLU A 104 -12.13 9.89 -12.14
N VAL A 105 -11.43 8.81 -11.75
CA VAL A 105 -11.59 7.45 -12.26
C VAL A 105 -12.90 6.84 -11.78
N MET A 106 -13.22 6.97 -10.49
CA MET A 106 -14.50 6.50 -9.94
C MET A 106 -15.69 7.17 -10.64
N GLN A 107 -15.62 8.48 -10.84
CA GLN A 107 -16.65 9.22 -11.54
C GLN A 107 -16.73 8.87 -13.03
N TYR A 108 -15.62 8.43 -13.65
CA TYR A 108 -15.66 7.88 -15.00
C TYR A 108 -16.45 6.58 -15.07
N VAL A 109 -16.24 5.65 -14.13
CA VAL A 109 -17.00 4.39 -14.04
C VAL A 109 -18.50 4.69 -13.94
N TYR A 110 -18.90 5.57 -13.02
CA TYR A 110 -20.31 5.97 -12.89
C TYR A 110 -20.90 6.59 -14.17
N ARG A 111 -20.16 7.47 -14.85
CA ARG A 111 -20.64 8.10 -16.09
C ARG A 111 -20.74 7.11 -17.25
N LYS A 112 -19.81 6.16 -17.32
CA LYS A 112 -19.73 5.21 -18.44
C LYS A 112 -20.80 4.12 -18.35
N TYR A 113 -20.96 3.52 -17.17
CA TYR A 113 -21.89 2.40 -16.98
C TYR A 113 -23.26 2.85 -16.49
N GLY A 114 -23.37 4.07 -15.94
CA GLY A 114 -24.59 4.58 -15.32
C GLY A 114 -24.66 4.20 -13.84
N ARG A 115 -25.30 5.06 -13.04
CA ARG A 115 -25.47 4.84 -11.59
C ARG A 115 -26.41 3.67 -11.27
N ASP A 116 -27.27 3.33 -12.22
CA ASP A 116 -28.21 2.22 -12.09
C ASP A 116 -27.51 0.87 -12.30
N HIS A 117 -26.26 0.86 -12.78
CA HIS A 117 -25.51 -0.35 -13.13
C HIS A 117 -24.14 -0.44 -12.45
N ALA A 118 -23.64 0.66 -11.89
CA ALA A 118 -22.36 0.69 -11.18
C ALA A 118 -22.49 1.36 -9.81
N ALA A 119 -21.98 0.69 -8.78
CA ALA A 119 -21.96 1.19 -7.41
C ALA A 119 -20.79 0.59 -6.63
N LEU A 120 -20.39 1.28 -5.56
CA LEU A 120 -19.40 0.77 -4.62
C LEU A 120 -19.98 -0.37 -3.78
N THR A 121 -19.16 -1.34 -3.41
CA THR A 121 -19.53 -2.36 -2.42
C THR A 121 -19.50 -1.76 -1.01
N ALA A 122 -20.25 -2.36 -0.08
CA ALA A 122 -20.15 -2.04 1.33
C ALA A 122 -18.91 -2.69 1.98
N ALA A 123 -18.58 -2.20 3.16
CA ALA A 123 -17.66 -2.81 4.09
C ALA A 123 -18.34 -2.88 5.47
N VAL A 124 -18.57 -4.09 5.98
CA VAL A 124 -19.17 -4.30 7.29
C VAL A 124 -18.12 -4.04 8.37
N VAL A 125 -18.26 -2.95 9.10
CA VAL A 125 -17.37 -2.65 10.23
C VAL A 125 -17.93 -3.33 11.47
N THR A 126 -17.16 -4.25 12.04
CA THR A 126 -17.50 -4.92 13.30
C THR A 126 -16.80 -4.30 14.50
N TYR A 127 -17.36 -4.50 15.68
CA TYR A 127 -16.71 -4.12 16.93
C TYR A 127 -15.41 -4.89 17.12
N ARG A 128 -14.30 -4.14 17.11
CA ARG A 128 -12.99 -4.59 17.58
C ARG A 128 -12.80 -4.18 19.04
N PRO A 129 -11.86 -4.79 19.78
CA PRO A 129 -11.63 -4.49 21.19
C PRO A 129 -11.65 -2.98 21.51
N ARG A 130 -10.83 -2.18 20.80
CA ARG A 130 -10.74 -0.73 21.03
C ARG A 130 -12.05 0.03 20.82
N SER A 131 -12.82 -0.32 19.79
CA SER A 131 -14.13 0.30 19.54
C SER A 131 -15.19 -0.16 20.54
N ALA A 132 -15.14 -1.43 20.95
CA ALA A 132 -16.09 -2.02 21.89
C ALA A 132 -16.00 -1.31 23.26
N ILE A 133 -14.80 -1.25 23.85
CA ILE A 133 -14.60 -0.58 25.15
C ILE A 133 -14.91 0.92 25.09
N ARG A 134 -14.72 1.55 23.92
CA ARG A 134 -15.05 2.97 23.73
C ARG A 134 -16.53 3.24 23.80
N ASP A 135 -17.33 2.46 23.09
CA ASP A 135 -18.77 2.69 23.04
C ASP A 135 -19.45 2.17 24.32
N VAL A 136 -19.05 1.01 24.84
CA VAL A 136 -19.54 0.46 26.13
C VAL A 136 -19.14 1.34 27.30
N GLY A 137 -17.87 1.78 27.37
CA GLY A 137 -17.40 2.63 28.47
C GLY A 137 -18.14 3.96 28.54
N LYS A 138 -18.40 4.59 27.39
CA LYS A 138 -19.24 5.80 27.32
C LYS A 138 -20.67 5.54 27.79
N ALA A 139 -21.28 4.44 27.36
CA ALA A 139 -22.63 4.08 27.75
C ALA A 139 -22.77 3.83 29.27
N LEU A 140 -21.74 3.27 29.89
CA LEU A 140 -21.66 3.04 31.34
C LEU A 140 -21.24 4.28 32.15
N GLY A 141 -20.99 5.42 31.50
CA GLY A 141 -20.68 6.69 32.16
C GLY A 141 -19.21 6.90 32.53
N LEU A 142 -18.27 6.13 31.94
CA LEU A 142 -16.84 6.42 32.07
C LEU A 142 -16.50 7.73 31.37
N SER A 143 -15.57 8.49 31.95
CA SER A 143 -15.09 9.72 31.33
C SER A 143 -14.31 9.42 30.03
N LEU A 144 -14.23 10.38 29.11
CA LEU A 144 -13.50 10.20 27.86
C LEU A 144 -12.01 9.91 28.10
N ASP A 145 -11.41 10.48 29.14
CA ASP A 145 -10.04 10.18 29.55
C ASP A 145 -9.88 8.72 30.00
N GLN A 146 -10.81 8.22 30.82
CA GLN A 146 -10.80 6.83 31.26
C GLN A 146 -10.95 5.86 30.08
N VAL A 147 -11.90 6.16 29.18
CA VAL A 147 -12.15 5.40 27.97
C VAL A 147 -10.93 5.35 27.06
N ASP A 148 -10.29 6.50 26.82
CA ASP A 148 -9.09 6.54 25.97
C ASP A 148 -7.90 5.82 26.60
N ARG A 149 -7.76 5.88 27.92
CA ARG A 149 -6.72 5.15 28.66
C ARG A 149 -6.92 3.64 28.59
N LEU A 150 -8.15 3.15 28.76
CA LEU A 150 -8.51 1.74 28.58
C LEU A 150 -8.29 1.30 27.13
N ALA A 151 -8.70 2.11 26.15
CA ALA A 151 -8.59 1.78 24.73
C ALA A 151 -7.13 1.74 24.22
N ARG A 152 -6.21 2.49 24.84
CA ARG A 152 -4.78 2.52 24.44
C ARG A 152 -4.00 1.32 24.93
N ASN A 153 -4.36 0.75 26.08
CA ASN A 153 -3.64 -0.37 26.69
C ASN A 153 -4.00 -1.75 26.13
N ILE A 154 -4.77 -1.80 25.05
CA ILE A 154 -5.04 -3.04 24.32
C ILE A 154 -3.89 -3.32 23.36
N SER A 155 -3.24 -4.46 23.56
CA SER A 155 -2.19 -4.94 22.69
C SER A 155 -2.73 -5.77 21.53
N TRP A 156 -1.98 -5.77 20.43
CA TRP A 156 -2.34 -6.49 19.21
C TRP A 156 -2.26 -8.02 19.35
N TRP A 157 -1.49 -8.52 20.32
CA TRP A 157 -1.27 -9.95 20.56
C TRP A 157 -2.22 -10.61 21.56
N ASP A 158 -3.21 -9.89 22.09
CA ASP A 158 -4.13 -10.41 23.12
C ASP A 158 -5.34 -11.18 22.50
N ASP A 159 -5.13 -11.90 21.38
CA ASP A 159 -6.14 -12.67 20.62
C ASP A 159 -7.47 -11.94 20.35
N GLY A 160 -7.42 -10.61 20.32
CA GLY A 160 -8.61 -9.78 20.12
C GLY A 160 -9.61 -9.82 21.27
N LYS A 161 -9.18 -10.10 22.51
CA LYS A 161 -10.02 -10.04 23.72
C LYS A 161 -9.56 -8.95 24.69
N MET A 162 -10.48 -8.47 25.53
CA MET A 162 -10.16 -7.66 26.70
C MET A 162 -9.83 -8.56 27.87
N ILE A 163 -8.59 -8.47 28.37
CA ILE A 163 -8.15 -9.23 29.54
C ILE A 163 -8.00 -8.31 30.77
N PRO A 164 -8.46 -8.74 31.96
CA PRO A 164 -8.37 -7.97 33.21
C PRO A 164 -6.97 -7.44 33.52
N GLN A 165 -5.92 -8.19 33.21
CA GLN A 165 -4.54 -7.79 33.47
C GLN A 165 -4.15 -6.46 32.79
N ARG A 166 -4.60 -6.22 31.55
CA ARG A 166 -4.33 -4.96 30.83
C ARG A 166 -4.96 -3.75 31.47
N VAL A 167 -6.09 -3.97 32.12
CA VAL A 167 -6.87 -2.94 32.79
C VAL A 167 -6.18 -2.55 34.09
N ASP A 168 -5.62 -3.53 34.79
CA ASP A 168 -4.77 -3.30 35.96
C ASP A 168 -3.46 -2.59 35.57
N GLU A 169 -2.79 -3.00 34.49
CA GLU A 169 -1.62 -2.30 33.92
C GLU A 169 -1.95 -0.87 33.50
N ALA A 170 -3.18 -0.63 33.03
CA ALA A 170 -3.68 0.69 32.73
C ALA A 170 -3.94 1.53 33.98
N GLY A 171 -3.74 1.02 35.20
CA GLY A 171 -3.97 1.71 36.47
C GLY A 171 -5.44 1.82 36.86
N PHE A 172 -6.29 0.97 36.30
CA PHE A 172 -7.64 0.72 36.80
C PHE A 172 -7.62 -0.47 37.75
N ASN A 173 -8.73 -0.72 38.44
CA ASN A 173 -8.92 -1.96 39.18
C ASN A 173 -9.91 -2.82 38.38
N SER A 174 -9.44 -3.91 37.80
CA SER A 174 -10.24 -4.84 37.02
C SER A 174 -11.39 -5.47 37.82
N ARG A 175 -11.26 -5.52 39.16
CA ARG A 175 -12.30 -6.01 40.09
C ARG A 175 -13.32 -4.93 40.48
N ASN A 176 -13.12 -3.68 40.07
CA ASN A 176 -14.14 -2.67 40.26
C ASN A 176 -15.38 -3.05 39.44
N ALA A 177 -16.57 -3.04 40.06
CA ALA A 177 -17.79 -3.53 39.44
C ALA A 177 -18.10 -2.86 38.09
N LEU A 178 -17.92 -1.55 37.99
CA LEU A 178 -18.17 -0.80 36.76
C LEU A 178 -17.19 -1.20 35.64
N ILE A 179 -15.92 -1.36 36.00
CA ILE A 179 -14.86 -1.74 35.06
C ILE A 179 -15.02 -3.20 34.62
N SER A 180 -15.29 -4.13 35.54
CA SER A 180 -15.57 -5.54 35.20
C SER A 180 -16.76 -5.65 34.24
N THR A 181 -17.86 -4.96 34.57
CA THR A 181 -19.06 -4.92 33.70
C THR A 181 -18.73 -4.35 32.32
N ALA A 182 -17.93 -3.28 32.26
CA ALA A 182 -17.50 -2.70 30.99
C ALA A 182 -16.68 -3.67 30.14
N LEU A 183 -15.82 -4.49 30.75
CA LEU A 183 -15.00 -5.47 30.05
C LEU A 183 -15.81 -6.67 29.57
N GLU A 184 -16.72 -7.16 30.40
CA GLU A 184 -17.64 -8.26 30.06
C GLU A 184 -18.50 -7.87 28.86
N LEU A 185 -19.22 -6.75 28.94
CA LEU A 185 -20.06 -6.24 27.86
C LEU A 185 -19.24 -5.90 26.60
N ALA A 186 -18.04 -5.33 26.77
CA ALA A 186 -17.17 -5.06 25.63
C ALA A 186 -16.77 -6.35 24.92
N ASN A 187 -16.43 -7.42 25.65
CA ASN A 187 -16.09 -8.72 25.07
C ASN A 187 -17.28 -9.39 24.38
N GLU A 188 -18.49 -9.28 24.92
CA GLU A 188 -19.71 -9.85 24.32
C GLU A 188 -20.01 -9.27 22.93
N ILE A 189 -19.78 -7.97 22.73
CA ILE A 189 -20.07 -7.31 21.45
C ILE A 189 -18.94 -7.42 20.43
N ILE A 190 -17.77 -7.98 20.77
CA ILE A 190 -16.68 -8.13 19.80
C ILE A 190 -17.15 -9.00 18.64
N GLY A 191 -16.96 -8.49 17.41
CA GLY A 191 -17.43 -9.14 16.19
C GLY A 191 -18.85 -8.76 15.77
N PHE A 192 -19.65 -8.13 16.64
CA PHE A 192 -20.98 -7.64 16.24
C PHE A 192 -20.85 -6.55 15.17
N PRO A 193 -21.76 -6.49 14.19
CA PRO A 193 -21.78 -5.42 13.21
C PRO A 193 -22.07 -4.09 13.90
N ARG A 194 -21.23 -3.08 13.64
CA ARG A 194 -21.36 -1.73 14.20
C ARG A 194 -22.06 -0.78 13.24
N HIS A 195 -21.64 -0.79 11.98
CA HIS A 195 -22.23 0.01 10.90
C HIS A 195 -21.71 -0.47 9.54
N LEU A 196 -22.43 -0.13 8.48
CA LEU A 196 -21.93 -0.23 7.11
C LEU A 196 -21.05 0.99 6.80
N SER A 197 -19.93 0.72 6.14
CA SER A 197 -19.07 1.73 5.53
C SER A 197 -19.01 1.49 4.03
N GLN A 198 -18.55 2.47 3.26
CA GLN A 198 -18.19 2.27 1.86
C GLN A 198 -16.88 1.49 1.75
N HIS A 199 -16.79 0.53 0.82
CA HIS A 199 -15.53 -0.08 0.43
C HIS A 199 -14.62 0.99 -0.19
N THR A 200 -13.31 0.84 -0.02
CA THR A 200 -12.36 1.88 -0.40
C THR A 200 -12.24 2.06 -1.90
N GLY A 201 -12.66 1.09 -2.73
CA GLY A 201 -12.58 1.20 -4.19
C GLY A 201 -13.27 0.10 -4.99
N GLY A 202 -14.01 -0.79 -4.35
CA GLY A 202 -14.56 -1.98 -5.01
C GLY A 202 -15.86 -1.63 -5.69
N PHE A 203 -15.92 -1.78 -7.00
CA PHE A 203 -17.10 -1.55 -7.81
C PHE A 203 -17.73 -2.87 -8.21
N LEU A 204 -19.05 -2.96 -8.03
CA LEU A 204 -19.87 -3.88 -8.79
C LEU A 204 -20.33 -3.17 -10.06
N ILE A 205 -20.14 -3.80 -11.22
CA ILE A 205 -20.65 -3.34 -12.51
C ILE A 205 -21.54 -4.44 -13.06
N SER A 206 -22.83 -4.17 -13.19
CA SER A 206 -23.83 -5.14 -13.64
C SER A 206 -24.41 -4.76 -15.00
N ARG A 207 -24.78 -5.77 -15.79
CA ARG A 207 -25.58 -5.58 -17.00
C ARG A 207 -27.04 -5.24 -16.67
N GLU A 208 -27.58 -5.86 -15.63
CA GLU A 208 -28.92 -5.60 -15.12
C GLU A 208 -28.91 -4.40 -14.17
N SER A 209 -30.07 -3.81 -13.89
CA SER A 209 -30.15 -2.72 -12.93
C SER A 209 -29.80 -3.24 -11.54
N LEU A 210 -28.97 -2.50 -10.82
CA LEU A 210 -28.57 -2.84 -9.45
C LEU A 210 -29.78 -2.85 -8.51
N TYR A 211 -30.81 -2.03 -8.75
CA TYR A 211 -32.02 -2.00 -7.91
C TYR A 211 -32.82 -3.32 -7.94
N ASP A 212 -32.68 -4.10 -9.01
CA ASP A 212 -33.29 -5.43 -9.13
C ASP A 212 -32.49 -6.51 -8.40
N LEU A 213 -31.23 -6.23 -8.06
CA LEU A 213 -30.31 -7.15 -7.41
C LEU A 213 -30.16 -6.86 -5.91
N VAL A 214 -29.91 -5.60 -5.55
CA VAL A 214 -29.54 -5.17 -4.20
C VAL A 214 -29.95 -3.71 -3.96
N PRO A 215 -30.41 -3.36 -2.73
CA PRO A 215 -30.66 -1.96 -2.39
C PRO A 215 -29.41 -1.10 -2.59
N VAL A 216 -29.60 0.04 -3.26
CA VAL A 216 -28.56 1.04 -3.52
C VAL A 216 -28.87 2.30 -2.72
N GLU A 217 -27.87 2.82 -2.00
CA GLU A 217 -27.98 4.06 -1.24
C GLU A 217 -26.93 5.09 -1.67
N ASN A 218 -27.19 6.36 -1.37
CA ASN A 218 -26.18 7.40 -1.55
C ASN A 218 -25.10 7.24 -0.47
N ALA A 219 -23.84 7.26 -0.87
CA ALA A 219 -22.74 7.27 0.08
C ALA A 219 -22.62 8.64 0.77
N ALA A 220 -21.90 8.68 1.89
CA ALA A 220 -21.65 9.92 2.63
C ALA A 220 -20.87 10.97 1.82
N MET A 221 -20.04 10.53 0.87
CA MET A 221 -19.36 11.41 -0.07
C MET A 221 -20.29 11.74 -1.24
N ALA A 222 -20.39 13.02 -1.57
CA ALA A 222 -21.20 13.49 -2.69
C ALA A 222 -20.87 12.72 -3.99
N ASN A 223 -21.91 12.45 -4.78
CA ASN A 223 -21.80 11.80 -6.09
C ASN A 223 -21.30 10.34 -6.10
N ARG A 224 -21.47 9.61 -4.99
CA ARG A 224 -21.18 8.17 -4.93
C ARG A 224 -22.42 7.39 -4.48
N THR A 225 -22.57 6.18 -5.00
CA THR A 225 -23.59 5.22 -4.57
C THR A 225 -22.93 3.94 -4.06
N VAL A 226 -23.57 3.29 -3.10
CA VAL A 226 -23.06 2.07 -2.47
C VAL A 226 -24.19 1.04 -2.38
N ILE A 227 -23.85 -0.23 -2.59
CA ILE A 227 -24.73 -1.38 -2.36
C ILE A 227 -24.49 -1.96 -0.98
N GLN A 228 -25.49 -2.63 -0.41
CA GLN A 228 -25.39 -3.18 0.94
C GLN A 228 -24.53 -4.45 1.05
N TRP A 229 -24.18 -5.06 -0.08
CA TRP A 229 -23.33 -6.25 -0.14
C TRP A 229 -21.86 -5.93 0.07
N ASP A 230 -21.20 -6.74 0.90
CA ASP A 230 -19.76 -6.68 1.12
C ASP A 230 -19.00 -7.59 0.14
N LYS A 231 -17.67 -7.63 0.28
CA LYS A 231 -16.82 -8.48 -0.58
C LYS A 231 -17.27 -9.96 -0.56
N ASN A 232 -17.60 -10.51 0.59
CA ASN A 232 -17.93 -11.92 0.73
C ASN A 232 -19.28 -12.23 0.06
N ASP A 233 -20.24 -11.31 0.14
CA ASP A 233 -21.51 -11.42 -0.55
C ASP A 233 -21.32 -11.48 -2.07
N ILE A 234 -20.49 -10.57 -2.61
CA ILE A 234 -20.13 -10.53 -4.05
C ILE A 234 -19.45 -11.83 -4.49
N ASP A 235 -18.46 -12.28 -3.71
CA ASP A 235 -17.74 -13.53 -3.98
C ASP A 235 -18.69 -14.74 -3.94
N THR A 236 -19.64 -14.78 -2.99
CA THR A 236 -20.64 -15.85 -2.85
C THR A 236 -21.60 -15.91 -4.04
N LEU A 237 -21.96 -14.75 -4.58
CA LEU A 237 -22.84 -14.63 -5.75
C LEU A 237 -22.10 -14.87 -7.07
N GLY A 238 -20.77 -15.06 -7.04
CA GLY A 238 -19.95 -15.24 -8.24
C GLY A 238 -19.90 -13.99 -9.12
N LEU A 239 -20.14 -12.81 -8.54
CA LEU A 239 -20.16 -11.55 -9.27
C LEU A 239 -18.73 -11.01 -9.44
N LEU A 240 -18.45 -10.47 -10.62
CA LEU A 240 -17.17 -9.81 -10.90
C LEU A 240 -17.16 -8.41 -10.31
N LYS A 241 -16.06 -8.06 -9.64
CA LYS A 241 -15.80 -6.71 -9.12
C LYS A 241 -14.53 -6.11 -9.71
N VAL A 242 -14.49 -4.79 -9.76
CA VAL A 242 -13.30 -4.03 -10.16
C VAL A 242 -12.86 -3.13 -9.02
N ASP A 243 -11.64 -3.32 -8.54
CA ASP A 243 -11.11 -2.54 -7.42
C ASP A 243 -10.29 -1.35 -7.94
N CYS A 244 -10.89 -0.15 -7.85
CA CYS A 244 -10.24 1.14 -8.08
C CYS A 244 -9.58 1.63 -6.79
N LEU A 245 -8.35 1.23 -6.55
CA LEU A 245 -7.62 1.46 -5.31
C LEU A 245 -6.81 2.77 -5.38
N ALA A 246 -6.34 3.24 -4.22
CA ALA A 246 -5.56 4.48 -4.12
C ALA A 246 -4.20 4.19 -3.51
N LEU A 247 -3.14 4.70 -4.14
CA LEU A 247 -1.78 4.63 -3.63
C LEU A 247 -1.13 6.01 -3.64
N GLY A 248 -0.85 6.54 -2.44
CA GLY A 248 -0.24 7.87 -2.28
C GLY A 248 1.14 7.98 -2.93
N MET A 249 1.89 6.88 -2.98
CA MET A 249 3.21 6.87 -3.63
C MET A 249 3.14 7.12 -5.13
N LEU A 250 2.06 6.71 -5.82
CA LEU A 250 1.88 7.05 -7.24
C LEU A 250 1.74 8.56 -7.42
N THR A 251 0.99 9.23 -6.54
CA THR A 251 0.87 10.70 -6.53
C THR A 251 2.24 11.35 -6.31
N ALA A 252 3.02 10.85 -5.35
CA ALA A 252 4.34 11.38 -5.05
C ALA A 252 5.33 11.20 -6.21
N ILE A 253 5.34 10.03 -6.85
CA ILE A 253 6.20 9.76 -8.01
C ILE A 253 5.80 10.64 -9.20
N HIS A 254 4.49 10.75 -9.50
CA HIS A 254 4.03 11.58 -10.60
C HIS A 254 4.41 13.05 -10.39
N ARG A 255 4.18 13.60 -9.18
CA ARG A 255 4.65 14.94 -8.81
C ARG A 255 6.16 15.11 -8.94
N ALA A 256 6.93 14.09 -8.56
CA ALA A 256 8.38 14.13 -8.72
C ALA A 256 8.76 14.19 -10.20
N PHE A 257 8.11 13.42 -11.08
CA PHE A 257 8.36 13.48 -12.53
C PHE A 257 8.00 14.84 -13.12
N ASP A 258 6.86 15.43 -12.72
CA ASP A 258 6.48 16.79 -13.13
C ASP A 258 7.53 17.83 -12.69
N LEU A 259 8.06 17.70 -11.47
CA LEU A 259 9.11 18.57 -10.95
C LEU A 259 10.45 18.35 -11.66
N VAL A 260 10.83 17.11 -11.99
CA VAL A 260 12.01 16.81 -12.82
C VAL A 260 11.86 17.45 -14.20
N GLN A 261 10.72 17.26 -14.87
CA GLN A 261 10.45 17.89 -16.15
C GLN A 261 10.54 19.42 -16.06
N LYS A 262 9.93 20.01 -15.03
CA LYS A 262 9.90 21.47 -14.85
C LYS A 262 11.27 22.08 -14.59
N HIS A 263 12.11 21.44 -13.77
CA HIS A 263 13.37 22.04 -13.30
C HIS A 263 14.60 21.54 -14.05
N GLN A 264 14.52 20.39 -14.71
CA GLN A 264 15.64 19.75 -15.40
C GLN A 264 15.35 19.47 -16.88
N GLY A 265 14.10 19.64 -17.34
CA GLY A 265 13.71 19.40 -18.73
C GLY A 265 13.68 17.93 -19.15
N ILE A 266 13.80 17.00 -18.20
CA ILE A 266 13.86 15.56 -18.44
C ILE A 266 12.46 14.96 -18.27
N THR A 267 11.95 14.32 -19.32
CA THR A 267 10.65 13.64 -19.27
C THR A 267 10.86 12.21 -18.78
N LEU A 268 10.42 11.93 -17.55
CA LEU A 268 10.47 10.60 -16.97
C LEU A 268 9.12 9.89 -17.06
N THR A 269 9.18 8.58 -17.24
CA THR A 269 8.06 7.63 -17.18
C THR A 269 8.49 6.46 -16.30
N MET A 270 7.53 5.64 -15.83
CA MET A 270 7.85 4.46 -15.02
C MET A 270 8.83 3.51 -15.74
N SER A 271 8.77 3.45 -17.08
CA SER A 271 9.64 2.63 -17.91
C SER A 271 10.97 3.27 -18.29
N SER A 272 11.13 4.59 -18.17
CA SER A 272 12.38 5.27 -18.57
C SER A 272 13.41 5.38 -17.46
N ILE A 273 13.05 4.99 -16.23
CA ILE A 273 14.00 4.94 -15.12
C ILE A 273 15.05 3.86 -15.42
N PRO A 274 16.37 4.17 -15.36
CA PRO A 274 17.41 3.18 -15.56
C PRO A 274 17.25 2.00 -14.60
N ALA A 275 17.33 0.78 -15.11
CA ALA A 275 17.26 -0.41 -14.27
C ALA A 275 18.63 -0.74 -13.66
N GLU A 276 18.61 -1.40 -12.51
CA GLU A 276 19.79 -2.02 -11.87
C GLU A 276 20.94 -1.05 -11.51
N ASP A 277 20.65 0.23 -11.24
CA ASP A 277 21.63 1.21 -10.75
C ASP A 277 22.29 0.78 -9.41
N PRO A 278 23.60 0.49 -9.39
CA PRO A 278 24.31 0.06 -8.17
C PRO A 278 24.28 1.10 -7.05
N ALA A 279 24.29 2.40 -7.38
CA ALA A 279 24.33 3.46 -6.37
C ALA A 279 23.03 3.55 -5.57
N VAL A 280 21.90 3.21 -6.21
CA VAL A 280 20.59 3.09 -5.56
C VAL A 280 20.58 1.92 -4.58
N TYR A 281 21.09 0.76 -5.00
CA TYR A 281 21.20 -0.42 -4.12
C TYR A 281 22.15 -0.20 -2.94
N ASP A 282 23.24 0.53 -3.15
CA ASP A 282 24.17 0.92 -2.08
C ASP A 282 23.50 1.83 -1.05
N MET A 283 22.69 2.80 -1.49
CA MET A 283 21.89 3.66 -0.60
C MET A 283 20.89 2.84 0.21
N ILE A 284 20.16 1.94 -0.46
CA ILE A 284 19.20 1.03 0.17
C ILE A 284 19.91 0.13 1.19
N SER A 285 21.07 -0.44 0.85
CA SER A 285 21.85 -1.31 1.73
C SER A 285 22.36 -0.59 2.99
N ARG A 286 22.55 0.73 2.95
CA ARG A 286 22.86 1.54 4.15
C ARG A 286 21.63 1.88 4.99
N ALA A 287 20.46 1.33 4.63
CA ALA A 287 19.16 1.67 5.22
C ALA A 287 18.80 3.15 5.10
N ASP A 288 19.27 3.84 4.06
CA ASP A 288 18.94 5.23 3.82
C ASP A 288 17.62 5.37 3.05
N THR A 289 16.53 4.92 3.66
CA THR A 289 15.25 4.67 2.99
C THR A 289 14.07 5.44 3.57
N VAL A 290 14.33 6.49 4.36
CA VAL A 290 13.28 7.43 4.81
C VAL A 290 12.51 7.98 3.61
N GLY A 291 11.17 7.81 3.60
CA GLY A 291 10.29 8.24 2.51
C GLY A 291 10.21 7.27 1.32
N VAL A 292 11.07 6.25 1.25
CA VAL A 292 11.07 5.24 0.17
C VAL A 292 9.92 4.26 0.41
N PHE A 293 9.19 3.92 -0.65
CA PHE A 293 8.03 3.05 -0.55
C PHE A 293 8.36 1.68 0.06
N GLN A 294 7.49 1.18 0.94
CA GLN A 294 7.54 -0.15 1.61
C GLN A 294 8.75 -0.43 2.52
N ILE A 295 9.95 0.08 2.23
CA ILE A 295 11.20 -0.26 2.94
C ILE A 295 11.68 0.83 3.91
N GLU A 296 10.78 1.73 4.33
CA GLU A 296 11.06 2.84 5.26
C GLU A 296 10.72 2.53 6.73
N SER A 297 10.08 1.38 7.03
CA SER A 297 9.76 1.03 8.42
C SER A 297 11.02 0.64 9.20
N ARG A 298 11.02 0.78 10.54
CA ARG A 298 12.17 0.38 11.38
C ARG A 298 12.61 -1.07 11.19
N ALA A 299 11.66 -1.98 11.02
CA ALA A 299 11.96 -3.40 10.83
C ALA A 299 12.62 -3.65 9.47
N GLN A 300 12.13 -2.99 8.42
CA GLN A 300 12.72 -3.02 7.08
C GLN A 300 14.12 -2.39 7.10
N MET A 301 14.28 -1.18 7.65
CA MET A 301 15.57 -0.51 7.77
C MET A 301 16.61 -1.31 8.58
N ALA A 302 16.19 -2.12 9.56
CA ALA A 302 17.09 -3.01 10.27
C ALA A 302 17.50 -4.25 9.45
N MET A 303 16.67 -4.65 8.49
CA MET A 303 16.91 -5.78 7.59
C MET A 303 17.85 -5.42 6.45
N LEU A 304 17.69 -4.24 5.84
CA LEU A 304 18.45 -3.80 4.66
C LEU A 304 19.98 -3.97 4.76
N PRO A 305 20.68 -3.58 5.85
CA PRO A 305 22.14 -3.75 5.95
C PRO A 305 22.59 -5.21 6.07
N ARG A 306 21.66 -6.10 6.47
CA ARG A 306 21.88 -7.55 6.57
C ARG A 306 21.61 -8.24 5.23
N LEU A 307 20.58 -7.79 4.51
CA LEU A 307 20.19 -8.30 3.20
C LEU A 307 21.18 -7.88 2.11
N ARG A 308 21.60 -6.61 2.13
CA ARG A 308 22.42 -5.94 1.10
C ARG A 308 21.88 -6.19 -0.32
N PRO A 309 20.71 -5.61 -0.65
CA PRO A 309 20.15 -5.71 -1.99
C PRO A 309 21.17 -5.29 -3.05
N ALA A 310 21.28 -6.05 -4.13
CA ALA A 310 22.20 -5.79 -5.24
C ALA A 310 21.52 -5.89 -6.61
N CYS A 311 20.28 -6.37 -6.65
CA CYS A 311 19.47 -6.44 -7.86
C CYS A 311 17.98 -6.23 -7.56
N PHE A 312 17.17 -6.03 -8.60
CA PHE A 312 15.73 -5.84 -8.45
C PHE A 312 15.05 -6.96 -7.65
N TYR A 313 15.45 -8.22 -7.88
CA TYR A 313 14.82 -9.35 -7.21
C TYR A 313 15.06 -9.36 -5.69
N ASP A 314 16.15 -8.77 -5.21
CA ASP A 314 16.36 -8.61 -3.76
C ASP A 314 15.33 -7.67 -3.13
N LEU A 315 14.85 -6.67 -3.87
CA LEU A 315 13.76 -5.80 -3.41
C LEU A 315 12.42 -6.55 -3.36
N VAL A 316 12.19 -7.47 -4.30
CA VAL A 316 11.00 -8.35 -4.27
C VAL A 316 11.01 -9.19 -2.98
N ILE A 317 12.18 -9.71 -2.60
CA ILE A 317 12.36 -10.45 -1.36
C ILE A 317 12.18 -9.53 -0.14
N GLU A 318 12.78 -8.35 -0.11
CA GLU A 318 12.68 -7.42 1.03
C GLU A 318 11.22 -7.04 1.36
N VAL A 319 10.41 -6.77 0.33
CA VAL A 319 8.98 -6.46 0.50
C VAL A 319 8.19 -7.63 1.10
N ALA A 320 8.65 -8.87 0.87
CA ALA A 320 7.99 -10.08 1.33
C ALA A 320 8.51 -10.61 2.68
N ILE A 321 9.81 -10.47 2.97
CA ILE A 321 10.48 -11.22 4.04
C ILE A 321 10.25 -10.63 5.44
N VAL A 322 10.06 -9.32 5.58
CA VAL A 322 9.86 -8.66 6.89
C VAL A 322 8.37 -8.69 7.26
N ARG A 323 7.87 -9.89 7.60
CA ARG A 323 6.46 -10.16 7.94
C ARG A 323 6.35 -11.21 9.05
N PRO A 324 5.22 -11.26 9.79
CA PRO A 324 5.04 -12.25 10.85
C PRO A 324 5.20 -13.70 10.37
N GLY A 325 4.70 -14.06 9.19
CA GLY A 325 4.82 -15.42 8.65
C GLY A 325 6.26 -15.90 8.47
N PRO A 326 7.08 -15.24 7.64
CA PRO A 326 8.50 -15.58 7.50
C PRO A 326 9.29 -15.56 8.81
N ILE A 327 8.92 -14.69 9.77
CA ILE A 327 9.53 -14.64 11.10
C ILE A 327 9.13 -15.87 11.94
N GLN A 328 7.85 -16.23 11.96
CA GLN A 328 7.32 -17.39 12.70
C GLN A 328 7.77 -18.71 12.09
N GLY A 329 7.93 -18.76 10.76
CA GLY A 329 8.40 -19.93 10.02
C GLY A 329 9.93 -20.10 9.98
N ASP A 330 10.68 -19.29 10.75
CA ASP A 330 12.14 -19.28 10.83
C ASP A 330 12.85 -19.21 9.46
N MET A 331 12.32 -18.41 8.54
CA MET A 331 12.82 -18.31 7.15
C MET A 331 13.86 -17.21 6.98
N VAL A 332 13.77 -16.15 7.78
CA VAL A 332 14.60 -14.94 7.64
C VAL A 332 16.07 -15.25 7.92
N HIS A 333 16.35 -15.97 9.02
CA HIS A 333 17.72 -16.26 9.44
C HIS A 333 18.46 -17.19 8.47
N PRO A 334 17.90 -18.33 8.01
CA PRO A 334 18.54 -19.18 7.02
C PRO A 334 18.83 -18.44 5.70
N TYR A 335 17.85 -17.69 5.19
CA TYR A 335 18.04 -16.93 3.95
C TYR A 335 19.21 -15.95 4.05
N LEU A 336 19.27 -15.20 5.15
CA LEU A 336 20.35 -14.25 5.42
C LEU A 336 21.73 -14.89 5.58
N LYS A 337 21.82 -16.05 6.26
CA LYS A 337 23.09 -16.77 6.43
C LYS A 337 23.63 -17.26 5.08
N ARG A 338 22.76 -17.86 4.27
CA ARG A 338 23.10 -18.32 2.91
C ARG A 338 23.50 -17.16 2.00
N ARG A 339 22.80 -16.04 2.09
CA ARG A 339 23.13 -14.81 1.35
C ARG A 339 24.52 -14.27 1.69
N ARG A 340 24.95 -14.40 2.96
CA ARG A 340 26.31 -14.00 3.41
C ARG A 340 27.37 -15.08 3.20
N GLY A 341 27.01 -16.25 2.67
CA GLY A 341 27.92 -17.39 2.53
C GLY A 341 28.31 -18.05 3.87
N GLU A 342 27.58 -17.77 4.96
CA GLU A 342 27.80 -18.38 6.28
C GLU A 342 27.25 -19.82 6.36
N GLU A 343 26.32 -20.15 5.47
CA GLU A 343 25.70 -21.48 5.35
C GLU A 343 25.72 -21.91 3.87
N PRO A 344 26.12 -23.15 3.54
CA PRO A 344 26.10 -23.64 2.17
C PRO A 344 24.67 -23.78 1.67
N ILE A 345 24.42 -23.37 0.43
CA ILE A 345 23.13 -23.55 -0.22
C ILE A 345 23.06 -25.00 -0.71
N THR A 346 22.10 -25.77 -0.18
CA THR A 346 21.89 -27.17 -0.53
C THR A 346 20.46 -27.40 -0.98
N TYR A 347 20.28 -28.25 -1.98
CA TYR A 347 18.97 -28.62 -2.51
C TYR A 347 18.82 -30.15 -2.47
N PRO A 348 17.72 -30.69 -1.91
CA PRO A 348 17.51 -32.14 -1.86
C PRO A 348 17.32 -32.80 -3.24
N SER A 349 16.99 -32.01 -4.27
CA SER A 349 16.82 -32.49 -5.64
C SER A 349 16.87 -31.33 -6.64
N GLU A 350 17.12 -31.63 -7.91
CA GLU A 350 17.08 -30.65 -9.00
C GLU A 350 15.69 -30.00 -9.15
N ALA A 351 14.63 -30.77 -8.90
CA ALA A 351 13.26 -30.28 -8.99
C ALA A 351 12.94 -29.24 -7.90
N VAL A 352 13.48 -29.42 -6.68
CA VAL A 352 13.40 -28.41 -5.60
C VAL A 352 14.28 -27.20 -5.91
N ARG A 353 15.46 -27.42 -6.51
CA ARG A 353 16.36 -26.35 -6.94
C ARG A 353 15.67 -25.39 -7.90
N GLN A 354 14.99 -25.89 -8.92
CA GLN A 354 14.26 -25.07 -9.90
C GLN A 354 13.26 -24.10 -9.25
N VAL A 355 12.67 -24.46 -8.11
CA VAL A 355 11.67 -23.62 -7.41
C VAL A 355 12.33 -22.62 -6.45
N LEU A 356 13.41 -23.02 -5.76
CA LEU A 356 13.98 -22.27 -4.64
C LEU A 356 15.34 -21.63 -4.92
N GLU A 357 15.92 -21.80 -6.10
CA GLU A 357 17.26 -21.27 -6.41
C GLU A 357 17.34 -19.76 -6.24
N ARG A 358 16.32 -19.05 -6.71
CA ARG A 358 16.20 -17.58 -6.62
C ARG A 358 16.10 -17.08 -5.17
N THR A 359 15.64 -17.92 -4.25
CA THR A 359 15.51 -17.61 -2.82
C THR A 359 16.47 -18.44 -1.96
N LEU A 360 17.58 -18.90 -2.55
CA LEU A 360 18.67 -19.58 -1.86
C LEU A 360 18.21 -20.80 -1.03
N GLY A 361 17.25 -21.57 -1.57
CA GLY A 361 16.74 -22.77 -0.90
C GLY A 361 15.74 -22.50 0.23
N VAL A 362 15.21 -21.28 0.36
CA VAL A 362 14.21 -20.92 1.39
C VAL A 362 12.89 -20.54 0.69
N PRO A 363 11.74 -21.16 1.02
CA PRO A 363 10.46 -20.72 0.47
C PRO A 363 10.06 -19.38 1.10
N ILE A 364 10.01 -18.32 0.30
CA ILE A 364 9.64 -16.95 0.75
C ILE A 364 8.26 -16.56 0.23
N PHE A 365 7.83 -17.12 -0.91
CA PHE A 365 6.58 -16.77 -1.55
C PHE A 365 5.56 -17.90 -1.52
N GLN A 366 4.27 -17.54 -1.56
CA GLN A 366 3.19 -18.51 -1.64
C GLN A 366 3.27 -19.38 -2.90
N GLU A 367 3.66 -18.79 -4.04
CA GLU A 367 3.85 -19.50 -5.31
C GLU A 367 4.90 -20.62 -5.18
N GLN A 368 5.98 -20.37 -4.44
CA GLN A 368 7.02 -21.36 -4.20
C GLN A 368 6.51 -22.52 -3.35
N VAL A 369 5.72 -22.22 -2.31
CA VAL A 369 5.08 -23.25 -1.46
C VAL A 369 4.20 -24.18 -2.29
N ILE A 370 3.36 -23.62 -3.16
CA ILE A 370 2.46 -24.39 -4.03
C ILE A 370 3.27 -25.25 -5.00
N LYS A 371 4.26 -24.66 -5.67
CA LYS A 371 5.16 -25.39 -6.59
C LYS A 371 5.92 -26.51 -5.88
N LEU A 372 6.38 -26.28 -4.65
CA LEU A 372 7.04 -27.30 -3.84
C LEU A 372 6.09 -28.47 -3.51
N ALA A 373 4.83 -28.21 -3.16
CA ALA A 373 3.87 -29.29 -2.90
C ALA A 373 3.64 -30.14 -4.16
N MET A 374 3.58 -29.52 -5.35
CA MET A 374 3.43 -30.24 -6.61
C MET A 374 4.69 -31.05 -6.97
N VAL A 375 5.87 -30.43 -6.89
CA VAL A 375 7.12 -31.03 -7.35
C VAL A 375 7.68 -32.04 -6.34
N ALA A 376 7.71 -31.68 -5.06
CA ALA A 376 8.29 -32.51 -4.01
C ALA A 376 7.30 -33.55 -3.46
N ALA A 377 6.00 -33.23 -3.34
CA ALA A 377 5.00 -34.18 -2.82
C ALA A 377 4.11 -34.81 -3.90
N GLY A 378 4.14 -34.33 -5.14
CA GLY A 378 3.34 -34.87 -6.23
C GLY A 378 1.87 -34.47 -6.19
N PHE A 379 1.54 -33.34 -5.55
CA PHE A 379 0.17 -32.83 -5.51
C PHE A 379 -0.30 -32.49 -6.94
N THR A 380 -1.56 -32.80 -7.22
CA THR A 380 -2.25 -32.25 -8.39
C THR A 380 -2.48 -30.73 -8.23
N PRO A 381 -2.69 -29.97 -9.32
CA PRO A 381 -3.01 -28.54 -9.23
C PRO A 381 -4.17 -28.24 -8.25
N GLY A 382 -5.25 -29.03 -8.32
CA GLY A 382 -6.39 -28.90 -7.42
C GLY A 382 -6.09 -29.21 -5.95
N GLU A 383 -5.23 -30.19 -5.66
CA GLU A 383 -4.78 -30.47 -4.29
C GLU A 383 -3.89 -29.36 -3.72
N ALA A 384 -3.04 -28.76 -4.57
CA ALA A 384 -2.16 -27.67 -4.16
C ALA A 384 -2.95 -26.39 -3.86
N ASP A 385 -4.01 -26.10 -4.63
CA ASP A 385 -4.95 -25.01 -4.30
C ASP A 385 -5.81 -25.33 -3.06
N GLY A 386 -6.25 -26.59 -2.90
CA GLY A 386 -6.92 -27.06 -1.69
C GLY A 386 -6.09 -26.81 -0.43
N LEU A 387 -4.80 -27.15 -0.46
CA LEU A 387 -3.85 -26.85 0.61
C LEU A 387 -3.80 -25.34 0.89
N ARG A 388 -3.66 -24.50 -0.15
CA ARG A 388 -3.61 -23.04 -0.01
C ARG A 388 -4.87 -22.47 0.67
N ARG A 389 -6.07 -22.94 0.32
CA ARG A 389 -7.32 -22.46 0.94
C ARG A 389 -7.41 -22.85 2.41
N SER A 390 -7.09 -24.10 2.73
CA SER A 390 -7.08 -24.58 4.12
C SER A 390 -6.05 -23.85 4.97
N MET A 391 -4.93 -23.41 4.39
CA MET A 391 -3.96 -22.56 5.07
C MET A 391 -4.53 -21.18 5.46
N ALA A 392 -5.41 -20.59 4.65
CA ALA A 392 -6.00 -19.28 4.92
C ALA A 392 -7.10 -19.29 6.01
N THR A 393 -7.72 -20.44 6.27
CA THR A 393 -8.83 -20.60 7.23
C THR A 393 -8.45 -21.37 8.49
N TRP A 394 -7.21 -21.86 8.55
CA TRP A 394 -6.62 -22.73 9.58
C TRP A 394 -6.99 -22.36 11.03
N HIS A 395 -6.79 -21.11 11.45
CA HIS A 395 -7.04 -20.70 12.84
C HIS A 395 -8.55 -20.66 13.20
N ARG A 396 -9.45 -20.58 12.21
CA ARG A 396 -10.89 -20.48 12.44
C ARG A 396 -11.62 -21.82 12.38
N GLN A 397 -11.13 -22.79 11.61
CA GLN A 397 -11.87 -24.03 11.31
C GLN A 397 -11.07 -25.33 11.51
N GLY A 398 -9.75 -25.28 11.72
CA GLY A 398 -8.90 -26.48 11.72
C GLY A 398 -8.83 -27.16 10.34
N GLY A 399 -8.28 -28.39 10.26
CA GLY A 399 -8.37 -29.24 9.06
C GLY A 399 -7.09 -29.45 8.22
N LEU A 400 -5.91 -29.02 8.69
CA LEU A 400 -4.64 -29.19 7.96
C LEU A 400 -4.00 -30.58 8.08
N GLU A 401 -4.44 -31.39 9.06
CA GLU A 401 -3.88 -32.72 9.35
C GLU A 401 -3.95 -33.68 8.15
N ASN A 402 -5.00 -33.57 7.33
CA ASN A 402 -5.15 -34.37 6.11
C ASN A 402 -4.10 -34.00 5.06
N TYR A 403 -3.79 -32.72 4.91
CA TYR A 403 -2.78 -32.26 3.98
C TYR A 403 -1.36 -32.52 4.49
N GLU A 404 -1.12 -32.45 5.80
CA GLU A 404 0.15 -32.85 6.42
C GLU A 404 0.53 -34.28 6.03
N ARG A 405 -0.39 -35.22 6.28
CA ARG A 405 -0.17 -36.64 5.96
C ARG A 405 0.07 -36.85 4.47
N LYS A 406 -0.71 -36.20 3.59
CA LYS A 406 -0.52 -36.30 2.14
C LYS A 406 0.83 -35.74 1.71
N LEU A 407 1.23 -34.58 2.22
CA LEU A 407 2.48 -33.91 1.88
C LEU A 407 3.69 -34.76 2.28
N ILE A 408 3.71 -35.21 3.55
CA ILE A 408 4.82 -36.05 4.07
C ILE A 408 4.91 -37.38 3.33
N ASN A 409 3.77 -38.06 3.11
CA ASN A 409 3.76 -39.34 2.39
C ASN A 409 4.18 -39.17 0.92
N GLY A 410 3.75 -38.08 0.27
CA GLY A 410 4.13 -37.75 -1.10
C GLY A 410 5.63 -37.53 -1.23
N MET A 411 6.21 -36.74 -0.32
CA MET A 411 7.65 -36.47 -0.28
C MET A 411 8.46 -37.74 0.02
N ARG A 412 8.01 -38.57 0.97
CA ARG A 412 8.67 -39.84 1.28
C ARG A 412 8.68 -40.80 0.08
N LYS A 413 7.56 -40.91 -0.64
CA LYS A 413 7.47 -41.74 -1.86
C LYS A 413 8.44 -41.29 -2.96
N ARG A 414 8.81 -40.02 -2.97
CA ARG A 414 9.75 -39.42 -3.94
C ARG A 414 11.20 -39.39 -3.44
N GLY A 415 11.47 -39.99 -2.29
CA GLY A 415 12.84 -40.17 -1.76
C GLY A 415 13.35 -39.03 -0.88
N TYR A 416 12.49 -38.11 -0.44
CA TYR A 416 12.87 -37.05 0.49
C TYR A 416 12.84 -37.54 1.94
N ASP A 417 13.76 -37.02 2.75
CA ASP A 417 13.83 -37.30 4.19
C ASP A 417 12.60 -36.77 4.94
N GLU A 418 12.17 -37.48 5.99
CA GLU A 418 10.99 -37.10 6.78
C GLU A 418 11.21 -35.76 7.51
N THR A 419 12.42 -35.48 7.97
CA THR A 419 12.78 -34.22 8.63
C THR A 419 12.63 -33.06 7.65
N PHE A 420 13.06 -33.26 6.39
CA PHE A 420 12.85 -32.26 5.34
C PHE A 420 11.36 -32.03 5.07
N ALA A 421 10.56 -33.09 4.96
CA ALA A 421 9.12 -32.97 4.72
C ALA A 421 8.38 -32.23 5.86
N ARG A 422 8.75 -32.51 7.11
CA ARG A 422 8.21 -31.81 8.29
C ARG A 422 8.63 -30.34 8.32
N ASN A 423 9.88 -30.03 8.00
CA ASN A 423 10.36 -28.65 7.93
C ASN A 423 9.60 -27.84 6.87
N ILE A 424 9.40 -28.41 5.68
CA ILE A 424 8.57 -27.79 4.64
C ILE A 424 7.15 -27.60 5.14
N TYR A 425 6.53 -28.59 5.78
CA TYR A 425 5.19 -28.44 6.34
C TYR A 425 5.10 -27.31 7.38
N HIS A 426 6.04 -27.20 8.31
CA HIS A 426 6.08 -26.10 9.29
C HIS A 426 6.25 -24.74 8.61
N GLN A 427 7.09 -24.66 7.59
CA GLN A 427 7.24 -23.46 6.77
C GLN A 427 5.92 -23.09 6.10
N ILE A 428 5.24 -24.06 5.49
CA ILE A 428 3.92 -23.90 4.88
C ILE A 428 2.89 -23.40 5.90
N LEU A 429 2.87 -23.94 7.13
CA LEU A 429 1.97 -23.46 8.18
C LEU A 429 2.19 -21.97 8.50
N GLY A 430 3.45 -21.52 8.58
CA GLY A 430 3.80 -20.11 8.76
C GLY A 430 3.30 -19.19 7.63
N PHE A 431 3.04 -19.75 6.44
CA PHE A 431 2.51 -19.02 5.28
C PHE A 431 0.99 -18.82 5.28
N GLY A 432 0.23 -19.56 6.10
CA GLY A 432 -1.23 -19.58 5.97
C GLY A 432 -1.93 -18.26 6.22
N GLU A 433 -1.43 -17.46 7.17
CA GLU A 433 -1.98 -16.12 7.44
C GLU A 433 -1.21 -14.98 6.77
N TYR A 434 0.09 -15.16 6.54
CA TYR A 434 0.99 -14.04 6.19
C TYR A 434 1.74 -14.23 4.88
N GLY A 435 1.42 -15.29 4.14
CA GLY A 435 2.08 -15.56 2.89
C GLY A 435 1.87 -14.43 1.89
N PHE A 436 2.95 -14.10 1.18
CA PHE A 436 2.92 -13.00 0.25
C PHE A 436 3.09 -13.50 -1.19
N PRO A 437 2.24 -13.06 -2.13
CA PRO A 437 2.39 -13.42 -3.54
C PRO A 437 3.66 -12.78 -4.12
N GLU A 438 4.47 -13.56 -4.85
CA GLU A 438 5.67 -13.07 -5.55
C GLU A 438 5.30 -11.97 -6.56
N SER A 439 4.24 -12.19 -7.32
CA SER A 439 3.68 -11.25 -8.30
C SER A 439 3.31 -9.88 -7.70
N HIS A 440 2.70 -9.90 -6.52
CA HIS A 440 2.36 -8.70 -5.79
C HIS A 440 3.62 -8.02 -5.24
N ALA A 441 4.58 -8.79 -4.72
CA ALA A 441 5.86 -8.27 -4.26
C ALA A 441 6.66 -7.59 -5.38
N ALA A 442 6.68 -8.19 -6.56
CA ALA A 442 7.35 -7.64 -7.74
C ALA A 442 6.73 -6.31 -8.17
N SER A 443 5.40 -6.22 -8.14
CA SER A 443 4.67 -4.98 -8.41
C SER A 443 5.08 -3.87 -7.46
N PHE A 444 5.13 -4.14 -6.15
CA PHE A 444 5.55 -3.13 -5.18
C PHE A 444 7.03 -2.80 -5.25
N ALA A 445 7.90 -3.79 -5.51
CA ALA A 445 9.34 -3.60 -5.66
C ALA A 445 9.68 -2.61 -6.78
N LEU A 446 8.87 -2.52 -7.84
CA LEU A 446 9.04 -1.49 -8.88
C LEU A 446 8.91 -0.08 -8.31
N LEU A 447 7.89 0.17 -7.48
CA LEU A 447 7.71 1.47 -6.83
C LEU A 447 8.76 1.72 -5.74
N VAL A 448 9.23 0.67 -5.05
CA VAL A 448 10.39 0.77 -4.15
C VAL A 448 11.60 1.28 -4.91
N TYR A 449 11.93 0.64 -6.03
CA TYR A 449 13.08 1.02 -6.85
C TYR A 449 12.96 2.44 -7.39
N ILE A 450 11.82 2.82 -7.94
CA ILE A 450 11.60 4.15 -8.52
C ILE A 450 11.67 5.24 -7.45
N SER A 451 11.03 5.03 -6.29
CA SER A 451 11.11 6.00 -5.19
C SER A 451 12.53 6.11 -4.62
N ALA A 452 13.28 5.00 -4.53
CA ALA A 452 14.68 5.02 -4.13
C ALA A 452 15.58 5.72 -5.16
N TRP A 453 15.35 5.49 -6.46
CA TRP A 453 16.08 6.15 -7.55
C TRP A 453 15.86 7.67 -7.50
N LEU A 454 14.61 8.11 -7.33
CA LEU A 454 14.27 9.53 -7.15
C LEU A 454 14.91 10.12 -5.91
N LYS A 455 14.92 9.40 -4.78
CA LYS A 455 15.59 9.84 -3.55
C LYS A 455 17.09 10.03 -3.78
N HIS A 456 17.74 9.08 -4.46
CA HIS A 456 19.18 9.10 -4.68
C HIS A 456 19.61 10.23 -5.64
N HIS A 457 18.99 10.28 -6.83
CA HIS A 457 19.40 11.21 -7.90
C HIS A 457 18.77 12.60 -7.77
N HIS A 458 17.61 12.70 -7.13
CA HIS A 458 16.82 13.93 -7.06
C HIS A 458 16.24 14.18 -5.65
N PRO A 459 17.06 14.21 -4.57
CA PRO A 459 16.58 14.25 -3.19
C PRO A 459 15.68 15.45 -2.88
N ALA A 460 15.99 16.63 -3.45
CA ALA A 460 15.18 17.83 -3.28
C ALA A 460 13.80 17.69 -3.92
N ILE A 461 13.75 17.15 -5.15
CA ILE A 461 12.50 16.92 -5.88
C ILE A 461 11.66 15.85 -5.20
N PHE A 462 12.27 14.72 -4.85
CA PHE A 462 11.61 13.62 -4.17
C PHE A 462 10.97 14.06 -2.85
N THR A 463 11.74 14.77 -2.01
CA THR A 463 11.23 15.29 -0.73
C THR A 463 10.11 16.30 -0.94
N CYS A 464 10.25 17.22 -1.91
CA CYS A 464 9.21 18.20 -2.22
C CYS A 464 7.89 17.50 -2.63
N ALA A 465 7.99 16.49 -3.51
CA ALA A 465 6.84 15.71 -3.95
C ALA A 465 6.19 14.91 -2.81
N LEU A 466 6.99 14.31 -1.92
CA LEU A 466 6.50 13.63 -0.72
C LEU A 466 5.76 14.58 0.24
N LEU A 467 6.33 15.75 0.52
CA LEU A 467 5.71 16.75 1.39
C LEU A 467 4.35 17.21 0.85
N ASN A 468 4.25 17.37 -0.48
CA ASN A 468 3.01 17.74 -1.14
C ASN A 468 1.99 16.60 -1.20
N SER A 469 2.41 15.35 -1.01
CA SER A 469 1.53 14.17 -1.08
C SER A 469 1.05 13.67 0.29
N GLN A 470 1.38 14.40 1.37
CA GLN A 470 0.90 14.10 2.72
C GLN A 470 -0.61 14.32 2.88
N PRO A 471 -1.31 13.49 3.69
CA PRO A 471 -0.76 12.48 4.60
C PRO A 471 -0.46 11.12 3.93
N MET A 472 0.76 10.62 4.06
CA MET A 472 1.16 9.27 3.62
C MET A 472 2.52 8.85 4.21
N GLY A 473 2.87 7.57 4.11
CA GLY A 473 4.16 7.06 4.59
C GLY A 473 4.27 6.99 6.11
N PHE A 474 5.45 6.60 6.59
CA PHE A 474 5.71 6.38 8.03
C PHE A 474 6.15 7.64 8.79
N TYR A 475 6.73 8.61 8.08
CA TYR A 475 7.40 9.76 8.68
C TYR A 475 6.62 11.05 8.52
N ALA A 476 6.55 11.82 9.61
CA ALA A 476 5.93 13.14 9.59
C ALA A 476 6.76 14.13 8.75
N PRO A 477 6.15 15.21 8.21
CA PRO A 477 6.85 16.21 7.40
C PRO A 477 8.16 16.73 8.00
N ALA A 478 8.21 16.93 9.33
CA ALA A 478 9.41 17.39 10.02
C ALA A 478 10.60 16.41 9.91
N GLN A 479 10.32 15.10 9.92
CA GLN A 479 11.34 14.07 9.79
C GLN A 479 11.85 13.98 8.34
N LEU A 480 10.95 14.10 7.35
CA LEU A 480 11.33 14.17 5.93
C LEU A 480 12.22 15.39 5.65
N VAL A 481 11.88 16.55 6.21
CA VAL A 481 12.70 17.77 6.12
C VAL A 481 14.08 17.58 6.76
N GLN A 482 14.16 16.91 7.90
CA GLN A 482 15.43 16.62 8.55
C GLN A 482 16.28 15.65 7.73
N ASP A 483 15.67 14.63 7.13
CA ASP A 483 16.33 13.69 6.23
C ASP A 483 16.92 14.38 5.01
N ALA A 484 16.13 15.22 4.34
CA ALA A 484 16.59 16.01 3.19
C ALA A 484 17.77 16.92 3.54
N ARG A 485 17.78 17.53 4.74
CA ARG A 485 18.94 18.31 5.22
C ARG A 485 20.20 17.47 5.39
N ARG A 486 20.07 16.21 5.85
CA ARG A 486 21.21 15.27 5.94
C ARG A 486 21.74 14.88 4.56
N HIS A 487 20.89 14.97 3.54
CA HIS A 487 21.24 14.82 2.13
C HIS A 487 21.65 16.14 1.46
N ASN A 488 22.07 17.14 2.25
CA ASN A 488 22.52 18.45 1.79
C ASN A 488 21.48 19.26 1.00
N VAL A 489 20.19 18.93 1.12
CA VAL A 489 19.12 19.75 0.52
C VAL A 489 18.90 21.00 1.37
N VAL A 490 19.01 22.16 0.74
CA VAL A 490 18.69 23.45 1.38
C VAL A 490 17.18 23.55 1.57
N ILE A 491 16.74 23.74 2.82
CA ILE A 491 15.31 23.90 3.16
C ILE A 491 15.07 25.32 3.63
N GLN A 492 14.26 26.04 2.86
CA GLN A 492 13.77 27.36 3.19
C GLN A 492 12.46 27.28 3.97
N PRO A 493 12.31 28.07 5.06
CA PRO A 493 11.11 28.04 5.88
C PRO A 493 9.89 28.55 5.12
N VAL A 494 8.71 28.28 5.68
CA VAL A 494 7.48 28.92 5.24
C VAL A 494 7.62 30.42 5.46
N ASP A 495 7.19 31.18 4.45
CA ASP A 495 7.25 32.63 4.40
C ASP A 495 6.04 33.13 3.61
N ALA A 496 5.24 34.04 4.20
CA ALA A 496 4.03 34.57 3.59
C ALA A 496 4.32 35.31 2.27
N LEU A 497 5.47 35.96 2.16
CA LEU A 497 5.84 36.74 0.98
C LEU A 497 6.46 35.90 -0.15
N SER A 498 6.77 34.63 0.09
CA SER A 498 7.48 33.80 -0.90
C SER A 498 6.83 32.44 -1.16
N SER A 499 6.20 31.85 -0.14
CA SER A 499 5.71 30.46 -0.21
C SER A 499 4.37 30.36 -0.94
N ASN A 500 4.22 29.32 -1.75
CA ASN A 500 2.91 28.96 -2.30
C ASN A 500 2.14 28.07 -1.34
N TRP A 501 0.94 27.62 -1.73
CA TRP A 501 0.20 26.62 -0.97
C TRP A 501 1.04 25.35 -0.77
N ASP A 502 1.49 24.77 -1.89
CA ASP A 502 2.39 23.62 -1.91
C ASP A 502 3.84 24.03 -1.71
N CYS A 503 4.65 23.07 -1.25
CA CYS A 503 6.10 23.20 -1.26
C CYS A 503 6.58 23.36 -2.72
N THR A 504 7.56 24.21 -2.93
CA THR A 504 8.14 24.48 -4.26
C THR A 504 9.65 24.31 -4.25
N LEU A 505 10.25 24.28 -5.44
CA LEU A 505 11.70 24.28 -5.59
C LEU A 505 12.17 25.64 -6.11
N GLU A 506 13.22 26.17 -5.51
CA GLU A 506 13.93 27.39 -5.90
C GLU A 506 15.35 27.01 -6.31
N THR A 507 15.86 27.56 -7.42
CA THR A 507 17.29 27.41 -7.76
C THR A 507 18.12 28.38 -6.94
N ARG A 508 19.09 27.87 -6.18
CA ARG A 508 20.05 28.65 -5.39
C ARG A 508 21.45 28.08 -5.57
N SER A 509 22.39 28.91 -6.02
CA SER A 509 23.78 28.51 -6.24
C SER A 509 23.90 27.20 -7.05
N ASP A 510 23.16 27.13 -8.16
CA ASP A 510 23.07 25.98 -9.07
C ASP A 510 22.54 24.66 -8.45
N GLN A 511 21.92 24.74 -7.27
CA GLN A 511 21.24 23.61 -6.62
C GLN A 511 19.76 23.91 -6.36
N LEU A 512 18.94 22.87 -6.33
CA LEU A 512 17.53 22.98 -5.99
C LEU A 512 17.36 23.02 -4.46
N ALA A 513 16.77 24.11 -3.97
CA ALA A 513 16.36 24.29 -2.59
C ALA A 513 14.84 24.10 -2.46
N ILE A 514 14.37 23.49 -1.36
CA ILE A 514 12.93 23.36 -1.09
C ILE A 514 12.44 24.59 -0.33
N ARG A 515 11.41 25.25 -0.84
CA ARG A 515 10.59 26.21 -0.10
C ARG A 515 9.40 25.49 0.50
N LEU A 516 9.29 25.49 1.83
CA LEU A 516 8.12 24.92 2.50
C LEU A 516 6.85 25.71 2.15
N GLY A 517 5.78 24.99 1.80
CA GLY A 517 4.49 25.57 1.45
C GLY A 517 3.66 25.97 2.66
N LEU A 518 2.72 26.89 2.44
CA LEU A 518 1.74 27.36 3.43
C LEU A 518 0.88 26.21 3.99
N ARG A 519 0.68 25.13 3.23
CA ARG A 519 -0.03 23.92 3.69
C ARG A 519 0.62 23.23 4.89
N MET A 520 1.89 23.52 5.18
CA MET A 520 2.60 23.00 6.36
C MET A 520 2.26 23.78 7.64
N VAL A 521 1.58 24.93 7.54
CA VAL A 521 1.20 25.76 8.69
C VAL A 521 -0.06 25.18 9.34
N LYS A 522 0.12 24.58 10.51
CA LYS A 522 -1.00 24.02 11.29
C LYS A 522 -1.99 25.13 11.68
N GLY A 523 -3.26 24.94 11.30
CA GLY A 523 -4.35 25.86 11.61
C GLY A 523 -4.60 26.96 10.56
N LEU A 524 -3.75 27.07 9.53
CA LEU A 524 -3.99 27.96 8.40
C LEU A 524 -5.03 27.33 7.46
N THR A 525 -6.07 28.08 7.11
CA THR A 525 -7.08 27.61 6.16
C THR A 525 -6.54 27.62 4.74
N GLN A 526 -6.92 26.61 3.94
CA GLN A 526 -6.53 26.53 2.54
C GLN A 526 -7.04 27.73 1.73
N SER A 527 -8.29 28.15 1.98
CA SER A 527 -8.87 29.34 1.36
C SER A 527 -8.12 30.63 1.71
N GLY A 528 -7.69 30.79 2.95
CA GLY A 528 -6.88 31.93 3.39
C GLY A 528 -5.52 31.95 2.71
N ALA A 529 -4.83 30.80 2.69
CA ALA A 529 -3.54 30.66 2.02
C ALA A 529 -3.61 30.94 0.50
N GLN A 530 -4.63 30.43 -0.19
CA GLN A 530 -4.84 30.67 -1.62
C GLN A 530 -5.07 32.16 -1.91
N ARG A 531 -5.90 32.83 -1.11
CA ARG A 531 -6.17 34.27 -1.25
C ARG A 531 -4.90 35.10 -1.02
N LEU A 532 -4.11 34.76 -0.01
CA LEU A 532 -2.81 35.37 0.25
C LEU A 532 -1.89 35.24 -0.98
N VAL A 533 -1.74 34.03 -1.53
CA VAL A 533 -0.88 33.77 -2.70
C VAL A 533 -1.37 34.57 -3.92
N GLN A 534 -2.67 34.60 -4.16
CA GLN A 534 -3.28 35.33 -5.28
C GLN A 534 -3.02 36.84 -5.18
N LEU A 535 -3.30 37.46 -4.03
CA LEU A 535 -3.16 38.90 -3.83
C LEU A 535 -1.71 39.35 -3.80
N ARG A 536 -0.82 38.53 -3.25
CA ARG A 536 0.62 38.75 -3.32
C ARG A 536 1.12 38.84 -4.76
N GLY A 537 0.61 37.98 -5.65
CA GLY A 537 0.96 37.98 -7.06
C GLY A 537 0.55 39.25 -7.80
N GLN A 538 -0.42 40.01 -7.28
CA GLN A 538 -0.85 41.30 -7.83
C GLN A 538 0.01 42.45 -7.28
N MET A 539 0.21 42.48 -5.96
CA MET A 539 1.03 43.50 -5.28
C MET A 539 1.60 42.96 -3.97
N PRO A 540 2.91 43.14 -3.69
CA PRO A 540 3.53 42.72 -2.43
C PRO A 540 2.83 43.32 -1.21
N PHE A 541 2.77 42.56 -0.11
CA PHE A 541 2.27 43.08 1.16
C PHE A 541 3.32 43.93 1.85
N GLN A 542 2.90 45.08 2.39
CA GLN A 542 3.84 46.04 3.01
C GLN A 542 3.98 45.86 4.51
N ASN A 543 2.90 45.48 5.19
CA ASN A 543 2.86 45.30 6.65
C ASN A 543 1.70 44.36 7.06
N LEU A 544 1.58 44.09 8.36
CA LEU A 544 0.51 43.24 8.90
C LEU A 544 -0.89 43.79 8.65
N HIS A 545 -1.07 45.11 8.68
CA HIS A 545 -2.38 45.73 8.47
C HIS A 545 -2.86 45.50 7.04
N ASP A 546 -1.98 45.70 6.06
CA ASP A 546 -2.23 45.38 4.65
C ASP A 546 -2.52 43.88 4.47
N LEU A 547 -1.72 43.00 5.10
CA LEU A 547 -1.95 41.55 5.05
C LEU A 547 -3.31 41.14 5.64
N SER A 548 -3.75 41.79 6.72
CA SER A 548 -5.04 41.52 7.38
C SER A 548 -6.22 42.04 6.55
N GLN A 549 -6.20 43.32 6.19
CA GLN A 549 -7.30 43.99 5.49
C GLN A 549 -7.42 43.52 4.04
N ARG A 550 -6.34 43.65 3.26
CA ARG A 550 -6.36 43.26 1.85
C ARG A 550 -6.38 41.74 1.70
N GLY A 551 -5.62 41.03 2.51
CA GLY A 551 -5.57 39.57 2.50
C GLY A 551 -6.87 38.91 2.99
N GLY A 552 -7.73 39.64 3.71
CA GLY A 552 -8.99 39.12 4.25
C GLY A 552 -8.80 37.85 5.09
N LEU A 553 -7.66 37.74 5.78
CA LEU A 553 -7.30 36.58 6.59
C LEU A 553 -8.03 36.64 7.93
N SER A 554 -8.51 35.48 8.39
CA SER A 554 -9.14 35.41 9.70
C SER A 554 -8.13 35.64 10.82
N LYS A 555 -8.62 35.96 12.02
CA LYS A 555 -7.78 36.08 13.22
C LYS A 555 -6.96 34.79 13.46
N SER A 556 -7.57 33.63 13.22
CA SER A 556 -6.93 32.32 13.32
C SER A 556 -5.84 32.10 12.27
N ASP A 557 -6.05 32.53 11.02
CA ASP A 557 -5.05 32.38 9.96
C ASP A 557 -3.79 33.20 10.28
N LEU A 558 -3.96 34.44 10.74
CA LEU A 558 -2.86 35.32 11.12
C LEU A 558 -2.09 34.77 12.32
N GLN A 559 -2.79 34.23 13.34
CA GLN A 559 -2.17 33.54 14.47
C GLN A 559 -1.39 32.29 14.04
N ALA A 560 -1.91 31.52 13.08
CA ALA A 560 -1.24 30.35 12.54
C ALA A 560 0.05 30.74 11.80
N LEU A 561 0.01 31.77 10.96
CA LEU A 561 1.18 32.32 10.26
C LEU A 561 2.24 32.85 11.23
N ALA A 562 1.84 33.60 12.25
CA ALA A 562 2.74 34.09 13.30
C ALA A 562 3.37 32.93 14.09
N GLY A 563 2.57 31.92 14.46
CA GLY A 563 3.00 30.71 15.15
C GLY A 563 4.03 29.89 14.38
N ALA A 564 3.91 29.85 13.05
CA ALA A 564 4.86 29.20 12.16
C ALA A 564 6.08 30.07 11.81
N ASN A 565 6.19 31.29 12.35
CA ASN A 565 7.21 32.27 12.01
C ASN A 565 7.22 32.62 10.49
N ALA A 566 6.07 32.52 9.83
CA ALA A 566 5.94 32.78 8.39
C ALA A 566 5.89 34.28 8.04
N LEU A 567 5.86 35.16 9.04
CA LEU A 567 5.76 36.62 8.87
C LEU A 567 7.11 37.32 9.06
N SER A 568 8.21 36.56 9.20
CA SER A 568 9.52 37.12 9.55
C SER A 568 10.05 38.10 8.49
N SER A 569 9.85 37.81 7.20
CA SER A 569 10.30 38.70 6.11
C SER A 569 9.46 39.96 6.00
N LEU A 570 8.19 39.91 6.43
CA LEU A 570 7.30 41.07 6.41
C LEU A 570 7.60 42.03 7.57
N LEU A 571 7.95 41.48 8.73
CA LEU A 571 8.15 42.24 9.97
C LEU A 571 9.61 42.57 10.25
N ASN A 572 10.56 41.95 9.54
CA ASN A 572 11.97 41.92 9.92
C ASN A 572 12.18 41.55 11.39
N SER A 573 11.31 40.67 11.93
CA SER A 573 11.31 40.29 13.34
C SER A 573 10.91 38.82 13.56
N HIS A 574 11.04 38.35 14.80
CA HIS A 574 10.77 36.99 15.22
C HIS A 574 9.31 36.79 15.66
N ARG A 575 8.86 35.53 15.65
CA ARG A 575 7.50 35.07 16.02
C ARG A 575 6.85 35.79 17.20
N ARG A 576 7.59 36.11 18.27
CA ARG A 576 7.03 36.73 19.48
C ARG A 576 6.54 38.14 19.19
N GLN A 577 7.33 38.94 18.47
CA GLN A 577 6.95 40.31 18.13
C GLN A 577 5.76 40.33 17.16
N ALA A 578 5.70 39.37 16.22
CA ALA A 578 4.54 39.17 15.35
C ALA A 578 3.24 38.90 16.12
N PHE A 579 3.31 38.17 17.25
CA PHE A 579 2.16 37.96 18.13
C PHE A 579 1.77 39.22 18.91
N TRP A 580 2.74 40.03 19.33
CA TRP A 580 2.50 41.27 20.07
C TRP A 580 1.86 42.35 19.19
N GLU A 581 2.36 42.55 17.97
CA GLU A 581 1.80 43.51 16.99
C GLU A 581 0.39 43.12 16.50
N PHE A 582 -0.06 41.90 16.81
CA PHE A 582 -1.40 41.41 16.51
C PHE A 582 -2.40 41.56 17.66
N GLN A 583 -1.92 41.73 18.89
CA GLN A 583 -2.77 41.92 20.08
C GLN A 583 -3.12 43.39 20.32
N VAL A 584 -2.38 44.31 19.69
CA VAL A 584 -2.68 45.74 19.60
C VAL A 584 -3.47 45.99 18.32
#